data_AF-A0A2G9SGM2-F1
#
_entry.id   AF-A0A2G9SGM2-F1
#
_cell.length_a   1.000
_cell.length_b   1.000
_cell.length_c   1.000
_cell.angle_alpha   90.00
_cell.angle_beta   90.00
_cell.angle_gamma   90.00
#
_symmetry.space_group_name_H-M   'P 1'
#
loop_
_entity.id
_entity.type
_entity.pdbx_description
1 polymer ?
#
loop_
_entity_poly.entity_id
_entity_poly.type
_entity_poly.pdbx_seq_one_letter_code
_entity_poly.pdbx_strand_id
1 'polypeptide(L)'
;EKRKAKNYKVSETGRGKRYSFKQNQEYNIETVVVADPAMVSYHGAEATRKFILTILNMVYNLFQHKSLGVQINLRVTKLVLLHETPADMYIGHHGEKMLESFCKWQLDEFGKKNDVHMEMSTSWTEEYSAVDAAVLITRYIE
;
A
#
# COMPACT_ATOMS: atom_id res chain seq x y z
N GLU A 1 -70.26 12.59 42.07
CA GLU A 1 -69.55 12.15 40.85
C GLU A 1 -68.27 12.93 40.63
N LYS A 2 -67.15 12.21 40.42
CA LYS A 2 -65.79 12.78 40.31
C LYS A 2 -65.43 13.07 38.84
N ARG A 3 -64.72 14.18 38.65
CA ARG A 3 -64.18 14.67 37.37
C ARG A 3 -62.96 13.84 36.88
N LYS A 4 -62.72 13.96 35.57
CA LYS A 4 -61.43 14.04 34.83
C LYS A 4 -60.99 12.84 33.96
N ALA A 5 -61.01 13.18 32.65
CA ALA A 5 -60.25 12.73 31.48
C ALA A 5 -59.21 11.60 31.64
N LYS A 6 -59.37 10.57 30.79
CA LYS A 6 -58.41 9.50 30.56
C LYS A 6 -57.18 10.03 29.82
N ASN A 7 -56.02 9.73 30.40
CA ASN A 7 -54.69 10.12 29.94
C ASN A 7 -54.24 9.21 28.77
N TYR A 8 -53.70 9.81 27.72
CA TYR A 8 -53.06 9.13 26.60
C TYR A 8 -51.79 8.39 27.07
N LYS A 9 -51.62 7.13 26.69
CA LYS A 9 -50.30 6.46 26.63
C LYS A 9 -50.11 5.94 25.22
N VAL A 10 -49.41 6.72 24.39
CA VAL A 10 -48.81 6.25 23.15
C VAL A 10 -47.67 5.32 23.56
N SER A 11 -47.79 4.04 23.22
CA SER A 11 -46.69 3.09 23.28
C SER A 11 -45.69 3.44 22.17
N GLU A 12 -44.58 4.10 22.50
CA GLU A 12 -43.40 4.16 21.63
C GLU A 12 -42.79 2.75 21.57
N THR A 13 -43.27 1.94 20.64
CA THR A 13 -42.65 0.67 20.28
C THR A 13 -41.37 0.95 19.49
N GLY A 14 -40.24 0.71 20.15
CA GLY A 14 -38.99 0.25 19.54
C GLY A 14 -38.40 1.14 18.45
N ARG A 15 -37.60 2.15 18.85
CA ARG A 15 -36.49 2.61 18.01
C ARG A 15 -35.46 1.48 17.89
N GLY A 16 -35.72 0.53 17.00
CA GLY A 16 -34.74 -0.43 16.53
C GLY A 16 -33.66 0.30 15.74
N LYS A 17 -32.72 0.93 16.45
CA LYS A 17 -31.41 1.26 15.87
C LYS A 17 -30.71 -0.07 15.58
N ARG A 18 -31.02 -0.64 14.42
CA ARG A 18 -30.08 -1.54 13.74
C ARG A 18 -28.88 -0.67 13.40
N TYR A 19 -27.95 -0.53 14.34
CA TYR A 19 -26.57 -0.33 13.97
C TYR A 19 -26.23 -1.57 13.16
N SER A 20 -26.41 -1.50 11.84
CA SER A 20 -25.70 -2.41 10.96
C SER A 20 -24.25 -2.24 11.35
N PHE A 21 -23.69 -3.25 11.99
CA PHE A 21 -22.26 -3.36 12.19
C PHE A 21 -21.71 -3.44 10.77
N LYS A 22 -21.47 -2.28 10.16
CA LYS A 22 -20.66 -2.18 8.95
C LYS A 22 -19.34 -2.76 9.39
N GLN A 23 -19.07 -4.01 9.03
CA GLN A 23 -17.73 -4.54 9.16
C GLN A 23 -16.83 -3.52 8.49
N ASN A 24 -15.92 -2.93 9.26
CA ASN A 24 -14.92 -2.05 8.67
C ASN A 24 -14.17 -2.90 7.66
N GLN A 25 -14.37 -2.59 6.37
CA GLN A 25 -13.68 -3.29 5.32
C GLN A 25 -12.18 -3.05 5.51
N GLU A 26 -11.43 -4.14 5.56
CA GLU A 26 -10.00 -4.15 5.81
C GLU A 26 -9.29 -4.50 4.50
N TYR A 27 -8.35 -3.65 4.11
CA TYR A 27 -7.56 -3.80 2.90
C TYR A 27 -6.08 -3.89 3.29
N ASN A 28 -5.38 -4.87 2.75
CA ASN A 28 -3.91 -4.92 2.84
C ASN A 28 -3.36 -4.45 1.49
N ILE A 29 -2.33 -3.61 1.54
CA ILE A 29 -1.61 -3.14 0.35
C ILE A 29 -0.17 -3.61 0.48
N GLU A 30 0.20 -4.62 -0.29
CA GLU A 30 1.57 -5.11 -0.40
C GLU A 30 2.37 -4.21 -1.33
N THR A 31 3.38 -3.54 -0.78
CA THR A 31 4.13 -2.50 -1.48
C THR A 31 5.61 -2.87 -1.58
N VAL A 32 6.13 -2.82 -2.81
CA VAL A 32 7.58 -2.81 -3.08
C VAL A 32 8.04 -1.37 -3.13
N VAL A 33 9.15 -1.07 -2.46
CA VAL A 33 9.77 0.25 -2.49
C VAL A 33 11.18 0.12 -3.04
N VAL A 34 11.50 0.95 -4.02
CA VAL A 34 12.76 0.92 -4.75
C VAL A 34 13.44 2.26 -4.57
N ALA A 35 14.65 2.27 -4.04
CA ALA A 35 15.50 3.46 -4.01
C ALA A 35 16.49 3.38 -5.17
N ASP A 36 16.57 4.43 -5.97
CA ASP A 36 17.50 4.49 -7.09
C ASP A 36 18.97 4.64 -6.64
N PRO A 37 19.94 4.38 -7.54
CA PRO A 37 21.35 4.50 -7.20
C PRO A 37 21.76 5.90 -6.76
N ALA A 38 21.13 6.95 -7.29
CA ALA A 38 21.41 8.33 -6.91
C ALA A 38 21.02 8.60 -5.44
N MET A 39 19.85 8.12 -5.00
CA MET A 39 19.41 8.22 -3.62
C MET A 39 20.31 7.43 -2.67
N VAL A 40 20.71 6.22 -3.06
CA VAL A 40 21.57 5.33 -2.24
C VAL A 40 23.00 5.86 -2.16
N SER A 41 23.59 6.30 -3.27
CA SER A 41 24.96 6.82 -3.31
C SER A 41 25.13 8.11 -2.50
N TYR A 42 24.12 8.99 -2.51
CA TYR A 42 24.20 10.25 -1.78
C TYR A 42 24.02 10.10 -0.26
N HIS A 43 23.02 9.33 0.17
CA HIS A 43 22.70 9.20 1.60
C HIS A 43 23.38 8.01 2.28
N GLY A 44 23.80 7.01 1.50
CA GLY A 44 24.26 5.72 2.01
C GLY A 44 23.10 4.76 2.32
N ALA A 45 23.31 3.47 2.09
CA ALA A 45 22.27 2.44 2.17
C ALA A 45 21.53 2.40 3.52
N GLU A 46 22.26 2.50 4.63
CA GLU A 46 21.73 2.55 6.00
C GLU A 46 20.79 3.74 6.22
N ALA A 47 21.22 4.95 5.82
CA ALA A 47 20.44 6.16 6.03
C ALA A 47 19.23 6.19 5.09
N THR A 48 19.40 5.81 3.82
CA THR A 48 18.31 5.68 2.85
C THR A 48 17.24 4.72 3.35
N ARG A 49 17.62 3.53 3.82
CA ARG A 49 16.67 2.55 4.40
C ARG A 49 15.88 3.14 5.57
N LYS A 50 16.57 3.74 6.54
CA LYS A 50 15.94 4.34 7.74
C LYS A 50 14.99 5.47 7.34
N PHE A 51 15.40 6.33 6.42
CA PHE A 51 14.59 7.43 5.92
C PHE A 51 13.30 6.94 5.25
N ILE A 52 13.41 5.98 4.32
CA ILE A 52 12.27 5.40 3.61
C ILE A 52 11.29 4.76 4.58
N LEU A 53 11.78 3.93 5.52
CA LEU A 53 10.93 3.30 6.52
C LEU A 53 10.24 4.32 7.44
N THR A 54 10.91 5.43 7.76
CA THR A 54 10.32 6.52 8.55
C THR A 54 9.17 7.17 7.80
N ILE A 55 9.34 7.49 6.51
CA ILE A 55 8.28 8.05 5.68
C ILE A 55 7.10 7.08 5.56
N LEU A 56 7.37 5.82 5.25
CA LEU A 56 6.31 4.82 5.09
C LEU A 56 5.58 4.55 6.39
N ASN A 57 6.26 4.65 7.54
CA ASN A 57 5.60 4.61 8.84
C ASN A 57 4.69 5.82 9.06
N MET A 58 5.07 7.02 8.62
CA MET A 58 4.17 8.18 8.65
C MET A 58 2.95 7.97 7.74
N VAL A 59 3.14 7.44 6.53
CA VAL A 59 2.05 7.10 5.60
C VAL A 59 1.13 6.01 6.17
N TYR A 60 1.70 4.97 6.78
CA TYR A 60 0.94 3.93 7.48
C TYR A 60 0.02 4.54 8.55
N ASN A 61 0.55 5.43 9.39
CA ASN A 61 -0.23 6.10 10.43
C ASN A 61 -1.32 7.02 9.85
N LEU A 62 -1.06 7.65 8.70
CA LEU A 62 -2.07 8.43 7.98
C LEU A 62 -3.24 7.53 7.54
N PHE A 63 -2.96 6.33 7.05
CA PHE A 63 -3.98 5.36 6.66
C PHE A 63 -4.75 4.72 7.83
N GLN A 64 -4.23 4.81 9.06
CA GLN A 64 -4.97 4.38 10.26
C GLN A 64 -6.01 5.41 10.73
N HIS A 65 -6.08 6.59 10.10
CA HIS A 65 -6.99 7.64 10.54
C HIS A 65 -8.45 7.29 10.21
N LYS A 66 -9.33 7.35 11.23
CA LYS A 66 -10.74 6.94 11.14
C LYS A 66 -11.58 7.73 10.12
N SER A 67 -11.11 8.90 9.67
CA SER A 67 -11.80 9.68 8.64
C SER A 67 -11.93 8.95 7.30
N LEU A 68 -11.09 7.95 7.04
CA LEU A 68 -11.15 7.15 5.82
C LEU A 68 -12.37 6.23 5.78
N GLY A 69 -12.97 5.90 6.94
CA GLY A 69 -14.14 5.02 7.02
C GLY A 69 -13.88 3.55 6.61
N VAL A 70 -12.62 3.21 6.32
CA VAL A 70 -12.11 1.87 6.00
C VAL A 70 -10.79 1.66 6.74
N GLN A 71 -10.39 0.41 6.93
CA GLN A 71 -9.07 0.07 7.49
C GLN A 71 -8.12 -0.29 6.34
N ILE A 72 -7.02 0.43 6.21
CA ILE A 72 -6.00 0.16 5.19
C ILE A 72 -4.68 -0.15 5.89
N ASN A 73 -4.17 -1.34 5.68
CA ASN A 73 -2.88 -1.81 6.19
C ASN A 73 -1.83 -1.73 5.08
N LEU A 74 -1.01 -0.70 5.11
CA LEU A 74 0.16 -0.60 4.23
C LEU A 74 1.26 -1.54 4.71
N ARG A 75 1.66 -2.51 3.88
CA ARG A 75 2.72 -3.48 4.17
C ARG A 75 3.86 -3.30 3.18
N VAL A 76 5.03 -2.95 3.69
CA VAL A 76 6.26 -2.93 2.87
C VAL A 76 6.77 -4.36 2.78
N THR A 77 6.54 -5.04 1.66
CA THR A 77 6.94 -6.44 1.47
C THR A 77 8.37 -6.54 0.96
N LYS A 78 8.85 -5.54 0.21
CA LYS A 78 10.23 -5.47 -0.27
C LYS A 78 10.76 -4.04 -0.24
N LEU A 79 12.01 -3.91 0.15
CA LEU A 79 12.76 -2.66 0.05
C LEU A 79 14.04 -2.92 -0.74
N VAL A 80 14.08 -2.44 -1.97
CA VAL A 80 15.17 -2.62 -2.92
C VAL A 80 16.02 -1.36 -2.94
N LEU A 81 17.31 -1.49 -2.71
CA LEU A 81 18.28 -0.40 -2.85
C LEU A 81 19.13 -0.71 -4.09
N LEU A 82 18.89 0.00 -5.19
CA LEU A 82 19.60 -0.23 -6.44
C LEU A 82 21.04 0.25 -6.32
N HIS A 83 21.98 -0.57 -6.78
CA HIS A 83 23.39 -0.19 -6.88
C HIS A 83 23.68 0.52 -8.21
N GLU A 84 23.00 0.09 -9.27
CA GLU A 84 23.07 0.64 -10.62
C GLU A 84 21.66 0.69 -11.23
N THR A 85 21.47 1.53 -12.25
CA THR A 85 20.19 1.64 -12.93
C THR A 85 20.05 0.46 -13.90
N PRO A 86 18.99 -0.35 -13.80
CA PRO A 86 18.72 -1.43 -14.75
C PRO A 86 18.71 -0.92 -16.19
N ALA A 87 19.19 -1.72 -17.13
CA ALA A 87 19.38 -1.30 -18.53
C ALA A 87 18.07 -0.89 -19.23
N ASP A 88 16.94 -1.40 -18.77
CA ASP A 88 15.59 -1.16 -19.25
C ASP A 88 14.85 -0.06 -18.47
N MET A 89 15.46 0.50 -17.43
CA MET A 89 14.89 1.57 -16.61
C MET A 89 15.50 2.93 -16.97
N TYR A 90 14.64 3.91 -17.23
CA TYR A 90 15.05 5.30 -17.46
C TYR A 90 14.84 6.14 -16.20
N ILE A 91 15.89 6.81 -15.75
CA ILE A 91 15.83 7.77 -14.63
C ILE A 91 16.37 9.12 -15.12
N GLY A 92 15.51 10.13 -15.16
CA GLY A 92 15.87 11.49 -15.61
C GLY A 92 14.70 12.48 -15.44
N HIS A 93 14.80 13.68 -16.01
CA HIS A 93 13.82 14.75 -15.74
C HIS A 93 12.41 14.52 -16.34
N HIS A 94 12.27 13.57 -17.28
CA HIS A 94 10.99 13.26 -17.90
C HIS A 94 10.20 12.25 -17.05
N GLY A 95 9.40 12.75 -16.11
CA GLY A 95 8.66 11.93 -15.14
C GLY A 95 7.74 10.88 -15.76
N GLU A 96 7.04 11.19 -16.86
CA GLU A 96 6.18 10.23 -17.56
C GLU A 96 6.98 9.04 -18.12
N LYS A 97 8.09 9.32 -18.81
CA LYS A 97 8.98 8.28 -19.36
C LYS A 97 9.62 7.44 -18.24
N MET A 98 10.00 8.09 -17.14
CA MET A 98 10.53 7.41 -15.97
C MET A 98 9.49 6.44 -15.40
N LEU A 99 8.25 6.91 -15.18
CA LEU A 99 7.18 6.08 -14.64
C LEU A 99 6.85 4.90 -15.55
N GLU A 100 6.76 5.13 -16.87
CA GLU A 100 6.50 4.04 -17.83
C GLU A 100 7.60 2.98 -17.81
N SER A 101 8.88 3.40 -17.82
CA SER A 101 10.02 2.47 -17.75
C SER A 101 10.07 1.71 -16.42
N PHE A 102 9.76 2.38 -15.31
CA PHE A 102 9.71 1.76 -13.99
C PHE A 102 8.60 0.70 -13.90
N CYS A 103 7.41 0.97 -14.43
CA CYS A 103 6.31 0.00 -14.48
C CYS A 103 6.69 -1.25 -15.30
N LYS A 104 7.38 -1.08 -16.43
CA LYS A 104 7.85 -2.22 -17.25
C LYS A 104 8.85 -3.08 -16.49
N TRP A 105 9.87 -2.45 -15.90
CA TRP A 105 10.87 -3.15 -15.09
C TRP A 105 10.24 -3.87 -13.90
N GLN A 106 9.34 -3.19 -13.17
CA GLN A 106 8.65 -3.77 -12.02
C GLN A 106 7.84 -5.02 -12.39
N LEU A 107 7.19 -5.00 -13.55
CA LEU A 107 6.43 -6.13 -14.05
C LEU A 107 7.34 -7.32 -14.40
N ASP A 108 8.51 -7.09 -15.00
CA ASP A 108 9.45 -8.18 -15.30
C ASP A 108 10.08 -8.77 -14.03
N GLU A 109 10.42 -7.94 -13.07
CA GLU A 109 11.05 -8.36 -11.80
C GLU A 109 10.06 -9.01 -10.82
N PHE A 110 8.85 -8.45 -10.70
CA PHE A 110 7.90 -8.81 -9.65
C PHE A 110 6.52 -9.24 -10.15
N GLY A 111 6.26 -9.16 -11.47
CA GLY A 111 4.95 -9.48 -12.06
C GLY A 111 4.76 -10.94 -12.44
N LYS A 112 5.75 -11.83 -12.25
CA LYS A 112 5.67 -13.24 -12.63
C LYS A 112 4.75 -14.03 -11.68
N LYS A 113 3.45 -14.03 -12.00
CA LYS A 113 2.54 -15.15 -11.67
C LYS A 113 2.35 -15.99 -12.93
N ASN A 114 2.75 -17.26 -12.83
CA ASN A 114 2.53 -18.40 -13.71
C ASN A 114 1.53 -18.20 -14.86
N ASP A 115 2.05 -18.05 -16.09
CA ASP A 115 1.37 -18.60 -17.26
C ASP A 115 2.20 -19.81 -17.76
N VAL A 116 1.57 -20.98 -17.63
CA VAL A 116 1.92 -22.28 -18.23
C VAL A 116 2.95 -23.18 -17.50
N HIS A 117 2.44 -24.36 -17.14
CA HIS A 117 3.10 -25.64 -16.77
C HIS A 117 4.45 -25.95 -17.45
N MET A 118 5.30 -26.75 -16.75
CA MET A 118 6.64 -27.33 -17.11
C MET A 118 7.85 -26.39 -16.90
N GLU A 119 8.96 -26.73 -16.24
CA GLU A 119 9.54 -27.99 -15.74
C GLU A 119 10.35 -27.75 -14.45
N MET A 120 10.57 -28.85 -13.75
CA MET A 120 11.38 -29.04 -12.55
C MET A 120 12.64 -28.16 -12.45
N SER A 121 12.68 -27.26 -11.45
CA SER A 121 13.94 -26.77 -10.89
C SER A 121 13.82 -26.65 -9.37
N THR A 122 14.56 -27.51 -8.69
CA THR A 122 14.79 -27.46 -7.25
C THR A 122 15.72 -26.30 -6.93
N SER A 123 15.15 -25.12 -6.69
CA SER A 123 15.80 -24.10 -5.87
C SER A 123 14.71 -23.33 -5.17
N TRP A 124 14.71 -23.36 -3.84
CA TRP A 124 13.85 -22.55 -2.99
C TRP A 124 14.25 -21.07 -3.15
N THR A 125 13.90 -20.45 -4.27
CA THR A 125 13.84 -18.99 -4.38
C THR A 125 12.42 -18.60 -4.04
N GLU A 126 12.27 -17.93 -2.90
CA GLU A 126 11.05 -17.35 -2.37
C GLU A 126 10.04 -17.01 -3.48
N GLU A 127 8.88 -17.67 -3.42
CA GLU A 127 7.80 -17.52 -4.39
C GLU A 127 7.25 -16.09 -4.29
N TYR A 128 7.82 -15.18 -5.07
CA TYR A 128 7.48 -13.77 -5.00
C TYR A 128 6.11 -13.55 -5.63
N SER A 129 5.10 -13.33 -4.79
CA SER A 129 3.77 -12.93 -5.25
C SER A 129 3.80 -11.54 -5.88
N ALA A 130 2.98 -11.36 -6.91
CA ALA A 130 2.67 -10.04 -7.47
C ALA A 130 2.25 -9.07 -6.36
N VAL A 131 2.79 -7.86 -6.39
CA VAL A 131 2.55 -6.81 -5.39
C VAL A 131 1.43 -5.87 -5.83
N ASP A 132 0.73 -5.28 -4.87
CA ASP A 132 -0.38 -4.34 -5.14
C ASP A 132 0.14 -2.97 -5.60
N ALA A 133 1.31 -2.58 -5.10
CA ALA A 133 1.91 -1.28 -5.38
C ALA A 133 3.43 -1.37 -5.48
N ALA A 134 4.00 -0.50 -6.31
CA ALA A 134 5.44 -0.27 -6.38
C ALA A 134 5.74 1.23 -6.37
N VAL A 135 6.73 1.62 -5.55
CA VAL A 135 7.11 3.02 -5.36
C VAL A 135 8.60 3.17 -5.67
N LEU A 136 8.91 4.01 -6.66
CA LEU A 136 10.28 4.45 -6.93
C LEU A 136 10.58 5.74 -6.16
N ILE A 137 11.65 5.73 -5.38
CA ILE A 137 12.19 6.88 -4.65
C ILE A 137 13.50 7.26 -5.31
N THR A 138 13.48 8.42 -5.95
CA THR A 138 14.64 9.03 -6.61
C THR A 138 14.92 10.40 -6.01
N ARG A 139 16.18 10.80 -6.05
CA ARG A 139 16.58 12.16 -5.72
C ARG A 139 16.22 13.08 -6.88
N TYR A 140 15.55 14.20 -6.61
CA TYR A 140 15.42 15.27 -7.60
C TYR A 140 16.80 15.88 -7.86
N ILE A 141 17.27 15.78 -9.09
CA ILE A 141 18.48 16.46 -9.56
C ILE A 141 17.97 17.67 -10.35
N GLU A 142 18.36 18.88 -9.92
CA GLU A 142 18.13 20.13 -10.65
C GLU A 142 18.91 20.17 -11.96
#